data_AF-A0A655AU88-F1
#
_entry.id   AF-A0A655AU88-F1
#
_cell.length_a   1.000
_cell.length_b   1.000
_cell.length_c   1.000
_cell.angle_alpha   90.00
_cell.angle_beta   90.00
_cell.angle_gamma   90.00
#
_symmetry.space_group_name_H-M   'P 1'
#
loop_
_entity.id
_entity.type
_entity.pdbx_description
1 polymer ?
#
loop_
_entity_poly.entity_id
_entity_poly.type
_entity_poly.pdbx_seq_one_letter_code
_entity_poly.pdbx_strand_id
1 'polypeptide(L)'
;MDNPATHLELTMVHEAMVLEYAGPRLALVEWAAGMRLTVLLALLANLFLPWGIAGAAPTALDVLTGVVAVAAKVAILAVLLATFEVFLAKLRLFRVPELLAGSFLLALLAVTAANFFTVGA
;
A
#
# COMPACT_ATOMS: atom_id res chain seq x y z
N MET A 1 -0.76 -10.73 9.47
CA MET A 1 -0.94 -12.19 9.59
C MET A 1 -0.18 -12.61 10.84
N ASP A 2 -0.80 -12.54 12.02
CA ASP A 2 -0.17 -12.90 13.31
C ASP A 2 -1.19 -13.51 14.28
N ASN A 3 -0.76 -14.39 15.18
CA ASN A 3 -1.62 -14.97 16.21
C ASN A 3 -1.32 -14.28 17.56
N PRO A 4 -2.27 -13.56 18.18
CA PRO A 4 -2.03 -12.79 19.41
C PRO A 4 -1.63 -13.66 20.62
N ALA A 5 -1.92 -14.97 20.59
CA ALA A 5 -1.62 -15.89 21.68
C ALA A 5 -0.19 -16.46 21.68
N THR A 6 0.59 -16.29 20.60
CA THR A 6 1.96 -16.85 20.49
C THR A 6 3.08 -15.81 20.47
N HIS A 7 2.78 -14.54 20.80
CA HIS A 7 3.73 -13.40 20.77
C HIS A 7 4.92 -13.49 21.75
N LEU A 8 4.90 -14.42 22.71
CA LEU A 8 5.97 -14.57 23.71
C LEU A 8 6.90 -15.77 23.43
N GLU A 9 6.69 -16.49 22.33
CA GLU A 9 7.59 -17.54 21.89
C GLU A 9 8.53 -17.01 20.80
N LEU A 10 9.82 -17.30 20.94
CA LEU A 10 10.94 -16.86 20.08
C LEU A 10 10.83 -17.29 18.60
N THR A 11 9.70 -17.88 18.20
CA THR A 11 9.33 -18.25 16.83
C THR A 11 8.74 -17.08 16.02
N MET A 12 8.51 -15.94 16.65
CA MET A 12 7.93 -14.77 15.99
C MET A 12 8.98 -13.98 15.21
N VAL A 13 9.38 -14.49 14.05
CA VAL A 13 10.47 -13.93 13.22
C VAL A 13 10.28 -12.44 12.92
N HIS A 14 9.03 -11.97 12.73
CA HIS A 14 8.76 -10.57 12.39
C HIS A 14 8.95 -9.61 13.57
N GLU A 15 8.50 -9.98 14.78
CA GLU A 15 8.69 -9.15 15.97
C GLU A 15 10.10 -9.28 16.51
N ALA A 16 10.68 -10.48 16.47
CA ALA A 16 12.08 -10.70 16.83
C ALA A 16 13.05 -9.81 16.06
N MET A 17 12.74 -9.47 14.80
CA MET A 17 13.56 -8.58 13.97
C MET A 17 13.61 -7.14 14.50
N VAL A 18 12.60 -6.72 15.28
CA VAL A 18 12.49 -5.35 15.79
C VAL A 18 12.79 -5.27 17.30
N LEU A 19 12.69 -6.38 18.03
CA LEU A 19 12.92 -6.45 19.48
C LEU A 19 14.33 -6.03 19.94
N GLU A 20 15.32 -6.05 19.06
CA GLU A 20 16.69 -5.57 19.34
C GLU A 20 16.79 -4.02 19.39
N TYR A 21 15.79 -3.31 18.86
CA TYR A 21 15.75 -1.85 18.84
C TYR A 21 14.90 -1.29 19.98
N ALA A 22 15.38 -0.24 20.62
CA ALA A 22 14.65 0.51 21.63
C ALA A 22 14.74 2.02 21.39
N GLY A 23 13.73 2.75 21.86
CA GLY A 23 13.70 4.21 21.87
C GLY A 23 13.82 4.83 20.46
N PRO A 24 14.78 5.75 20.22
CA PRO A 24 14.88 6.44 18.94
C PRO A 24 15.08 5.52 17.72
N ARG A 25 15.77 4.39 17.89
CA ARG A 25 16.02 3.45 16.78
C ARG A 25 14.74 2.75 16.35
N LEU A 26 13.89 2.39 17.31
CA LEU A 26 12.57 1.82 17.04
C LEU A 26 11.69 2.83 16.28
N ALA A 27 11.71 4.10 16.70
CA ALA A 27 10.94 5.15 16.03
C ALA A 27 11.33 5.32 14.55
N LEU A 28 12.62 5.19 14.21
CA LEU A 28 13.08 5.25 12.82
C LEU A 28 12.59 4.06 11.99
N VAL A 29 12.56 2.85 12.56
CA VAL A 29 12.05 1.65 11.89
C VAL A 29 10.55 1.78 11.60
N GLU A 30 9.77 2.19 12.59
CA GLU A 30 8.33 2.42 12.44
C GLU A 30 8.03 3.55 11.45
N TRP A 31 8.81 4.64 11.50
CA TRP A 31 8.67 5.74 10.56
C TRP A 31 9.01 5.32 9.13
N ALA A 32 10.05 4.49 8.93
CA ALA A 32 10.37 3.94 7.62
C ALA A 32 9.26 3.03 7.07
N ALA A 33 8.66 2.19 7.91
CA ALA A 33 7.51 1.37 7.54
C ALA A 33 6.30 2.24 7.16
N GLY A 34 6.00 3.27 7.95
CA GLY A 34 4.94 4.24 7.67
C GLY A 34 5.17 5.02 6.37
N MET A 35 6.40 5.47 6.11
CA MET A 35 6.76 6.12 4.85
C MET A 35 6.57 5.19 3.65
N ARG A 36 7.02 3.93 3.75
CA ARG A 36 6.84 2.95 2.67
C ARG A 36 5.37 2.74 2.34
N LEU A 37 4.51 2.56 3.35
CA LEU A 37 3.07 2.42 3.15
C LEU A 37 2.48 3.68 2.50
N THR A 38 2.83 4.86 3.01
CA THR A 38 2.36 6.15 2.50
C THR A 38 2.70 6.32 1.01
N VAL A 39 3.94 5.99 0.62
CA VAL A 39 4.39 6.06 -0.78
C VAL A 39 3.62 5.09 -1.66
N LEU A 40 3.43 3.83 -1.23
CA LEU A 40 2.68 2.84 -2.00
C LEU A 40 1.21 3.26 -2.20
N LEU A 41 0.57 3.79 -1.16
CA LEU A 41 -0.79 4.31 -1.24
C LEU A 41 -0.89 5.56 -2.13
N ALA A 42 0.08 6.47 -2.05
CA ALA A 42 0.13 7.66 -2.90
C ALA A 42 0.33 7.29 -4.38
N LEU A 43 1.18 6.32 -4.68
CA LEU A 43 1.35 5.78 -6.03
C LEU A 43 0.05 5.17 -6.55
N LEU A 44 -0.60 4.33 -5.75
CA LEU A 44 -1.87 3.72 -6.08
C LEU A 44 -2.95 4.78 -6.35
N ALA A 45 -3.08 5.76 -5.46
CA ALA A 45 -4.06 6.84 -5.57
C ALA A 45 -3.89 7.66 -6.87
N ASN A 46 -2.64 8.02 -7.21
CA ASN A 46 -2.37 8.85 -8.38
C ASN A 46 -2.45 8.06 -9.69
N LEU A 47 -2.18 6.75 -9.68
CA LEU A 47 -2.30 5.92 -10.87
C LEU A 47 -3.76 5.70 -11.29
N PHE A 48 -4.65 5.49 -10.31
CA PHE A 48 -6.07 5.24 -10.60
C PHE A 48 -6.91 6.53 -10.66
N LEU A 49 -6.59 7.54 -9.84
CA LEU A 49 -7.32 8.82 -9.78
C LEU A 49 -6.33 9.99 -9.93
N PRO A 50 -5.85 10.32 -11.14
CA PRO A 50 -4.87 11.39 -11.39
C PRO A 50 -5.49 12.80 -11.31
N TRP A 51 -6.10 13.13 -10.18
CA TRP A 51 -6.71 14.44 -9.91
C TRP A 51 -5.82 15.31 -9.02
N GLY A 52 -5.81 16.63 -9.25
CA GLY A 52 -4.97 17.57 -8.51
C GLY A 52 -3.56 17.76 -9.09
N ILE A 53 -3.36 17.40 -10.36
CA ILE A 53 -2.13 17.68 -11.11
C ILE A 53 -2.24 19.12 -11.61
N ALA A 54 -1.33 19.99 -11.14
CA ALA A 54 -1.27 21.38 -11.60
C ALA A 54 -0.89 21.43 -13.10
N GLY A 55 -1.54 22.33 -13.85
CA GLY A 55 -1.31 22.50 -15.29
C GLY A 55 0.02 23.18 -15.63
N ALA A 56 0.20 23.55 -16.90
CA ALA A 56 1.46 24.08 -17.44
C ALA A 56 1.94 25.41 -16.80
N ALA A 57 1.06 26.14 -16.10
CA ALA A 57 1.40 27.35 -15.35
C ALA A 57 0.90 27.22 -13.89
N PRO A 58 1.64 26.53 -13.02
CA PRO A 58 1.18 26.24 -11.67
C PRO A 58 1.21 27.49 -10.79
N THR A 59 0.09 27.82 -10.17
CA THR A 59 0.01 28.83 -9.11
C THR A 59 0.34 28.18 -7.75
N ALA A 60 0.79 28.95 -6.76
CA ALA A 60 1.02 28.44 -5.40
C ALA A 60 -0.23 27.76 -4.79
N LEU A 61 -1.44 28.23 -5.16
CA LEU A 61 -2.71 27.62 -4.76
C LEU A 61 -2.93 26.24 -5.42
N ASP A 62 -2.47 26.04 -6.66
CA ASP A 62 -2.59 24.76 -7.37
C ASP A 62 -1.69 23.69 -6.73
N VAL A 63 -0.50 24.09 -6.26
CA VAL A 63 0.39 23.20 -5.52
C VAL A 63 -0.23 22.81 -4.17
N LEU A 64 -0.80 23.78 -3.45
CA LEU A 64 -1.43 23.51 -2.16
C LEU A 64 -2.64 22.56 -2.32
N THR A 65 -3.49 22.81 -3.31
CA THR A 65 -4.63 21.94 -3.60
C THR A 65 -4.20 20.54 -4.02
N GLY A 66 -3.12 20.41 -4.80
CA GLY A 66 -2.52 19.12 -5.14
C GLY A 66 -2.03 18.34 -3.92
N VAL A 67 -1.30 19.00 -3.01
CA VAL A 67 -0.82 18.38 -1.76
C VAL A 67 -1.99 17.91 -0.89
N VAL A 68 -3.01 18.76 -0.71
CA VAL A 68 -4.21 18.42 0.07
C VAL A 68 -4.97 17.27 -0.58
N ALA A 69 -5.11 17.27 -1.91
CA ALA A 69 -5.78 16.20 -2.63
C ALA A 69 -5.06 14.85 -2.47
N VAL A 70 -3.73 14.82 -2.56
CA VAL A 70 -2.94 13.59 -2.34
C VAL A 70 -3.08 13.13 -0.89
N ALA A 71 -2.93 14.03 0.08
CA ALA A 71 -3.07 13.70 1.49
C ALA A 71 -4.46 13.12 1.82
N ALA A 72 -5.53 13.72 1.29
CA ALA A 72 -6.89 13.23 1.47
C ALA A 72 -7.09 11.83 0.87
N LYS A 73 -6.60 11.58 -0.35
CA LYS A 73 -6.69 10.26 -0.99
C LYS A 73 -5.94 9.19 -0.20
N VAL A 74 -4.71 9.48 0.23
CA VAL A 74 -3.91 8.55 1.03
C VAL A 74 -4.62 8.24 2.35
N ALA A 75 -5.18 9.25 3.02
CA ALA A 75 -5.93 9.05 4.26
C ALA A 75 -7.16 8.15 4.05
N ILE A 76 -7.95 8.39 2.99
CA ILE A 76 -9.11 7.55 2.66
C ILE A 76 -8.68 6.10 2.38
N LEU A 77 -7.64 5.91 1.55
CA LEU A 77 -7.13 4.57 1.24
C LEU A 77 -6.56 3.86 2.47
N ALA A 78 -5.89 4.58 3.37
CA ALA A 78 -5.38 4.03 4.61
C ALA A 78 -6.51 3.57 5.54
N VAL A 79 -7.59 4.37 5.67
CA VAL A 79 -8.79 3.98 6.46
C VAL A 79 -9.46 2.75 5.84
N LEU A 80 -9.62 2.72 4.52
CA LEU A 80 -10.17 1.55 3.84
C LEU A 80 -9.29 0.31 4.08
N LEU A 81 -7.98 0.43 3.89
CA LEU A 81 -7.02 -0.65 4.13
C LEU A 81 -7.11 -1.18 5.56
N ALA A 82 -7.10 -0.29 6.55
CA ALA A 82 -7.23 -0.66 7.96
C ALA A 82 -8.57 -1.36 8.24
N THR A 83 -9.65 -0.88 7.63
CA THR A 83 -10.99 -1.50 7.73
C THR A 83 -10.98 -2.91 7.14
N PHE A 84 -10.42 -3.08 5.94
CA PHE A 84 -10.26 -4.39 5.30
C PHE A 84 -9.44 -5.34 6.16
N GLU A 85 -8.35 -4.87 6.76
CA GLU A 85 -7.49 -5.68 7.63
C GLU A 85 -8.22 -6.18 8.88
N VAL A 86 -9.14 -5.38 9.43
CA VAL A 86 -9.98 -5.78 10.57
C VAL A 86 -11.01 -6.84 10.16
N PHE A 87 -11.58 -6.76 8.95
CA PHE A 87 -12.63 -7.69 8.50
C PHE A 87 -12.11 -8.99 7.87
N LEU A 88 -10.90 -8.99 7.30
CA LEU A 88 -10.35 -10.17 6.64
C LEU A 88 -9.75 -11.16 7.63
N ALA A 89 -10.19 -12.41 7.55
CA ALA A 89 -9.56 -13.50 8.29
C ALA A 89 -8.11 -13.69 7.85
N LYS A 90 -7.23 -13.99 8.81
CA LYS A 90 -5.81 -14.22 8.55
C LYS A 90 -5.62 -15.47 7.66
N LEU A 91 -5.28 -15.26 6.38
CA LEU A 91 -4.89 -16.27 5.40
C LEU A 91 -3.62 -17.03 5.81
N ARG A 92 -3.60 -18.33 5.53
CA ARG A 92 -2.41 -19.17 5.78
C ARG A 92 -1.26 -18.73 4.87
N LEU A 93 -0.05 -18.60 5.42
CA LEU A 93 1.16 -18.18 4.69
C LEU A 93 1.43 -19.00 3.42
N PHE A 94 1.14 -20.30 3.46
CA PHE A 94 1.29 -21.20 2.31
C PHE A 94 0.38 -20.87 1.11
N ARG A 95 -0.65 -20.05 1.29
CA ARG A 95 -1.54 -19.59 0.21
C ARG A 95 -1.04 -18.31 -0.46
N VAL A 96 -0.03 -17.63 0.10
CA VAL A 96 0.51 -16.38 -0.47
C VAL A 96 1.07 -16.57 -1.88
N PRO A 97 1.89 -17.61 -2.17
CA PRO A 97 2.40 -17.82 -3.54
C PRO A 97 1.28 -18.02 -4.56
N GLU A 98 0.20 -18.73 -4.19
CA GLU A 98 -0.95 -18.99 -5.05
C GLU A 98 -1.71 -17.69 -5.39
N LEU A 99 -1.93 -16.82 -4.39
CA LEU A 99 -2.58 -15.52 -4.61
C LEU A 99 -1.74 -14.58 -5.46
N LEU A 100 -0.41 -14.58 -5.27
CA LEU A 100 0.52 -13.80 -6.09
C LEU A 100 0.50 -14.28 -7.54
N ALA A 101 0.58 -15.59 -7.77
CA ALA A 101 0.47 -16.16 -9.12
C ALA A 101 -0.87 -15.79 -9.78
N GLY A 102 -1.98 -15.89 -9.05
CA GLY A 102 -3.30 -15.47 -9.55
C GLY A 102 -3.35 -13.99 -9.93
N SER A 103 -2.85 -13.10 -9.07
CA SER A 103 -2.82 -11.66 -9.35
C SER A 103 -1.94 -11.31 -10.56
N PHE A 104 -0.82 -12.03 -10.75
CA PHE A 104 0.08 -11.85 -11.88
C PHE A 104 -0.58 -12.28 -13.20
N LEU A 105 -1.29 -13.41 -13.21
CA LEU A 105 -2.03 -13.88 -14.38
C LEU A 105 -3.14 -12.89 -14.76
N LEU A 106 -3.87 -12.35 -13.78
CA LEU A 106 -4.89 -11.31 -14.01
C LEU A 106 -4.28 -10.02 -14.57
N ALA A 107 -3.12 -9.59 -14.06
CA ALA A 107 -2.42 -8.44 -14.59
C ALA A 107 -1.98 -8.64 -16.05
N LEU A 108 -1.43 -9.82 -16.38
CA LEU A 108 -1.05 -10.17 -17.75
C LEU A 108 -2.26 -10.16 -18.69
N LEU A 109 -3.38 -10.73 -18.25
CA LEU A 109 -4.64 -10.73 -19.00
C LEU A 109 -5.20 -9.32 -19.22
N ALA A 110 -5.12 -8.45 -18.20
CA ALA A 110 -5.54 -7.05 -18.34
C ALA A 110 -4.69 -6.30 -19.38
N VAL A 111 -3.37 -6.51 -19.39
CA VAL A 111 -2.46 -5.87 -20.35
C VAL A 111 -2.71 -6.37 -21.77
N THR A 112 -2.85 -7.68 -21.98
CA THR A 112 -3.11 -8.22 -23.33
C THR A 112 -4.48 -7.77 -23.84
N ALA A 113 -5.52 -7.88 -23.02
CA ALA A 113 -6.85 -7.40 -23.38
C ALA A 113 -6.85 -5.91 -23.74
N ALA A 114 -6.23 -5.06 -22.91
CA ALA A 114 -6.10 -3.63 -23.19
C ALA A 114 -5.41 -3.39 -24.53
N ASN A 115 -4.31 -4.11 -24.82
CA ASN A 115 -3.61 -3.98 -26.10
C ASN A 115 -4.50 -4.35 -27.30
N PHE A 116 -5.21 -5.48 -27.23
CA PHE A 116 -6.13 -5.90 -28.31
C PHE A 116 -7.26 -4.89 -28.55
N PHE A 117 -7.88 -4.37 -27.49
CA PHE A 117 -8.95 -3.37 -27.63
C PHE A 117 -8.43 -2.02 -28.15
N THR A 118 -7.19 -1.63 -27.83
CA THR A 118 -6.60 -0.39 -28.34
C THR A 118 -6.12 -0.48 -29.80
N VAL A 119 -5.86 -1.67 -30.32
CA VAL A 119 -5.44 -1.87 -31.72
C VAL A 119 -6.66 -2.01 -32.65
N GLY A 120 -7.83 -2.37 -32.12
CA GLY A 120 -9.08 -2.51 -32.87
C GLY A 120 -9.93 -1.23 -33.00
N ALA A 121 -9.52 -0.12 -32.40
CA ALA A 121 -10.18 1.20 -32.45
C ALA A 121 -9.30 2.20 -33.21
#